data_AF-A0A848ULP7-F1
#
_entry.id   AF-A0A848ULP7-F1
#
_cell.length_a   1.000
_cell.length_b   1.000
_cell.length_c   1.000
_cell.angle_alpha   90.00
_cell.angle_beta   90.00
_cell.angle_gamma   90.00
#
_symmetry.space_group_name_H-M   'P 1'
#
loop_
_entity.id
_entity.type
_entity.pdbx_description
1 polymer ?
#
loop_
_entity_poly.entity_id
_entity_poly.type
_entity_poly.pdbx_seq_one_letter_code
_entity_poly.pdbx_strand_id
1 'polypeptide(L)'
;MSSDPSREQTDGELIDATVDAVNETMPIGLEPGQMLAAAGRLAQTTAAQPGVFLRRAAKLAAEQVKIVAGTSEIAPGPKDRRFTDDAWHENPFFKRLAQSYLALDEQV
;
A
#
# COMPACT_ATOMS: atom_id res chain seq x y z
N MET A 1 -11.48 44.01 28.55
CA MET A 1 -10.09 43.57 28.71
C MET A 1 -10.09 42.34 29.58
N SER A 2 -10.16 41.14 29.01
CA SER A 2 -9.63 39.93 29.63
C SER A 2 -9.55 38.84 28.57
N SER A 3 -8.36 38.28 28.45
CA SER A 3 -7.83 37.59 27.29
C SER A 3 -8.51 36.24 27.04
N ASP A 4 -8.82 35.99 25.77
CA ASP A 4 -9.18 34.68 25.24
C ASP A 4 -7.94 33.78 25.24
N PRO A 5 -7.91 32.66 25.99
CA PRO A 5 -6.80 31.72 25.95
C PRO A 5 -6.97 30.80 24.74
N SER A 6 -7.05 31.38 23.55
CA SER A 6 -6.84 30.67 22.30
C SER A 6 -5.36 30.29 22.26
N ARG A 7 -5.04 29.19 22.96
CA ARG A 7 -3.80 28.45 22.76
C ARG A 7 -3.77 28.11 21.28
N GLU A 8 -2.74 28.58 20.60
CA GLU A 8 -2.19 27.88 19.45
C GLU A 8 -1.89 26.45 19.92
N GLN A 9 -2.88 25.56 19.80
CA GLN A 9 -2.60 24.13 19.76
C GLN A 9 -1.78 23.95 18.50
N THR A 10 -0.46 23.96 18.67
CA THR A 10 0.53 23.77 17.61
C THR A 10 0.06 22.59 16.75
N ASP A 11 -0.02 22.75 15.42
CA ASP A 11 -0.56 21.73 14.50
C ASP A 11 -0.07 20.30 14.80
N GLY A 12 1.16 20.17 15.31
CA GLY A 12 1.73 18.90 15.76
C GLY A 12 0.97 18.20 16.89
N GLU A 13 0.45 18.93 17.88
CA GLU A 13 -0.32 18.37 19.00
C GLU A 13 -1.71 17.89 18.55
N LEU A 14 -2.34 18.59 17.61
CA LEU A 14 -3.58 18.12 16.97
C LEU A 14 -3.34 16.86 16.13
N ILE A 15 -2.24 16.83 15.39
CA ILE A 15 -1.86 15.68 14.56
C ILE A 15 -1.60 14.46 15.46
N ASP A 16 -0.85 14.62 16.55
CA ASP A 16 -0.53 13.53 17.49
C ASP A 16 -1.78 12.99 18.17
N ALA A 17 -2.65 13.88 18.68
CA ALA A 17 -3.92 13.48 19.28
C ALA A 17 -4.87 12.79 18.29
N THR A 18 -4.86 13.21 17.02
CA THR A 18 -5.65 12.56 15.96
C THR A 18 -5.10 11.17 15.63
N VAL A 19 -3.78 11.01 15.58
CA VAL A 19 -3.11 9.73 15.37
C VAL A 19 -3.40 8.76 16.52
N ASP A 20 -3.31 9.23 17.76
CA ASP A 20 -3.60 8.44 18.95
C ASP A 20 -5.07 8.01 19.00
N ALA A 21 -6.01 8.92 18.73
CA ALA A 21 -7.43 8.61 18.70
C ALA A 21 -7.80 7.58 17.61
N VAL A 22 -7.16 7.65 16.44
CA VAL A 22 -7.34 6.67 15.36
C VAL A 22 -6.75 5.31 15.76
N ASN A 23 -5.59 5.29 16.42
CA ASN A 23 -4.96 4.08 16.93
C ASN A 23 -5.79 3.41 18.05
N GLU A 24 -6.43 4.19 18.93
CA GLU A 24 -7.34 3.67 19.95
C GLU A 24 -8.62 3.06 19.37
N THR A 25 -9.07 3.55 18.20
CA THR A 25 -10.29 3.08 17.54
C THR A 25 -10.07 1.80 16.72
N MET A 26 -8.82 1.49 16.36
CA MET A 26 -8.48 0.33 15.52
C MET A 26 -7.79 -0.76 16.35
N PRO A 27 -8.21 -2.04 16.28
CA PRO A 27 -7.61 -3.13 17.06
C PRO A 27 -6.14 -3.47 16.68
N ILE A 28 -5.56 -2.77 15.70
CA ILE A 28 -4.17 -2.85 15.30
C ILE A 28 -3.59 -1.43 15.44
N GLY A 29 -3.16 -1.06 16.65
CA GLY A 29 -2.44 0.20 16.88
C GLY A 29 -1.09 0.15 16.16
N LEU A 30 -0.92 0.99 15.14
CA LEU A 30 0.35 1.11 14.44
C LEU A 30 1.22 2.11 15.21
N GLU A 31 1.85 1.63 16.28
CA GLU A 31 2.80 2.47 17.02
C GLU A 31 3.95 2.90 16.08
N PRO A 32 4.34 4.18 16.03
CA PRO A 32 5.42 4.66 15.18
C PRO A 32 6.74 3.89 15.38
N GLY A 33 7.04 3.50 16.62
CA GLY A 33 8.20 2.67 16.95
C GLY A 33 8.14 1.26 16.35
N GLN A 34 6.95 0.65 16.30
CA GLN A 34 6.75 -0.68 15.72
C GLN A 34 6.89 -0.67 14.21
N MET A 35 6.42 0.40 13.54
CA MET A 35 6.68 0.61 12.11
C MET A 35 8.18 0.76 11.82
N LEU A 36 8.90 1.58 12.61
CA LEU A 36 10.34 1.76 12.45
C LEU A 36 11.11 0.44 12.68
N ALA A 37 10.74 -0.32 13.71
CA ALA A 37 11.34 -1.63 13.98
C ALA A 37 11.03 -2.67 12.89
N ALA A 38 9.82 -2.64 12.31
CA ALA A 38 9.47 -3.48 11.16
C ALA A 38 10.26 -3.08 9.91
N ALA A 39 10.38 -1.78 9.62
CA ALA A 39 11.18 -1.25 8.53
C ALA A 39 12.66 -1.61 8.68
N GLY A 40 13.22 -1.51 9.88
CA GLY A 40 14.60 -1.91 10.17
C GLY A 40 14.85 -3.40 9.92
N ARG A 41 13.93 -4.27 10.37
CA ARG A 41 14.01 -5.73 10.11
C ARG A 41 13.88 -6.05 8.63
N LEU A 42 12.98 -5.39 7.91
CA LEU A 42 12.85 -5.52 6.47
C LEU A 42 14.15 -5.10 5.76
N ALA A 43 14.70 -3.93 6.10
CA ALA A 43 15.95 -3.44 5.51
C ALA A 43 17.12 -4.40 5.76
N GLN A 44 17.24 -4.93 6.97
CA GLN A 44 18.27 -5.92 7.31
C GLN A 44 18.09 -7.23 6.52
N THR A 45 16.85 -7.71 6.38
CA THR A 45 16.55 -8.93 5.62
C THR A 45 16.84 -8.74 4.12
N THR A 46 16.46 -7.59 3.56
CA THR A 46 16.77 -7.22 2.18
C THR A 46 18.28 -7.10 1.95
N ALA A 47 19.01 -6.50 2.88
CA ALA A 47 20.48 -6.38 2.80
C ALA A 47 21.18 -7.74 2.92
N ALA A 48 20.64 -8.67 3.71
CA ALA A 48 21.17 -10.02 3.85
C ALA A 48 20.88 -10.90 2.62
N GLN A 49 19.80 -10.64 1.89
CA GLN A 49 19.36 -11.43 0.72
C GLN A 49 19.03 -10.57 -0.51
N PRO A 50 19.99 -9.76 -1.01
CA PRO A 50 19.72 -8.80 -2.09
C PRO A 50 19.28 -9.50 -3.38
N GLY A 51 19.83 -10.69 -3.69
CA GLY A 51 19.47 -11.44 -4.89
C GLY A 51 18.03 -11.93 -4.91
N VAL A 52 17.48 -12.33 -3.76
CA VAL A 52 16.07 -12.78 -3.66
C VAL A 52 15.13 -11.61 -3.89
N PHE A 53 15.42 -10.47 -3.25
CA PHE A 53 14.66 -9.25 -3.43
C PHE A 53 14.71 -8.76 -4.89
N LEU A 54 15.90 -8.61 -5.46
CA LEU A 54 16.08 -8.16 -6.84
C LEU A 54 15.38 -9.07 -7.85
N ARG A 55 15.40 -10.39 -7.64
CA ARG A 55 14.69 -11.33 -8.51
C ARG A 55 13.18 -11.13 -8.47
N ARG A 56 12.60 -10.91 -7.28
CA ARG A 56 11.17 -10.60 -7.14
C ARG A 56 10.82 -9.26 -7.77
N ALA A 57 11.61 -8.23 -7.49
CA ALA A 57 11.45 -6.90 -8.08
C ALA A 57 11.53 -6.95 -9.62
N ALA A 58 12.48 -7.71 -10.18
CA ALA A 58 12.59 -7.91 -11.62
C ALA A 58 11.39 -8.67 -12.20
N LYS A 59 10.88 -9.70 -11.51
CA LYS A 59 9.65 -10.42 -11.92
C LYS A 59 8.45 -9.47 -11.96
N LEU A 60 8.26 -8.64 -10.92
CA LEU A 60 7.22 -7.61 -10.88
C LEU A 60 7.38 -6.62 -12.03
N ALA A 61 8.56 -6.06 -12.20
CA ALA A 61 8.82 -5.08 -13.25
C ALA A 61 8.53 -5.66 -14.65
N ALA A 62 8.94 -6.91 -14.90
CA ALA A 62 8.63 -7.60 -16.14
C ALA A 62 7.12 -7.77 -16.35
N GLU A 63 6.37 -8.11 -15.30
CA GLU A 63 4.93 -8.26 -15.38
C GLU A 63 4.22 -6.92 -15.61
N GLN A 64 4.66 -5.86 -14.93
CA GLN A 64 4.17 -4.49 -15.17
C GLN A 64 4.40 -4.05 -16.62
N VAL A 65 5.54 -4.38 -17.20
CA VAL A 65 5.82 -4.11 -18.62
C VAL A 65 4.83 -4.87 -19.52
N LYS A 66 4.53 -6.15 -19.24
CA LYS A 66 3.51 -6.89 -20.01
C LYS A 66 2.12 -6.28 -19.87
N ILE A 67 1.75 -5.81 -18.67
CA ILE A 67 0.46 -5.16 -18.43
C ILE A 67 0.34 -3.88 -19.25
N VAL A 68 1.36 -3.01 -19.18
CA VAL A 68 1.41 -1.77 -19.98
C VAL A 68 1.39 -2.09 -21.48
N ALA A 69 2.13 -3.11 -21.92
CA ALA A 69 2.14 -3.58 -23.30
C ALA A 69 0.84 -4.29 -23.73
N GLY A 70 -0.06 -4.62 -22.79
CA GLY A 70 -1.31 -5.32 -23.06
C GLY A 70 -1.15 -6.82 -23.33
N THR A 71 -0.01 -7.41 -23.00
CA THR A 71 0.31 -8.84 -23.20
C THR A 71 0.22 -9.66 -21.91
N SER A 72 -0.13 -9.04 -20.78
CA SER A 72 -0.35 -9.77 -19.53
C SER A 72 -1.65 -10.57 -19.56
N GLU A 73 -1.55 -11.84 -19.16
CA GLU A 73 -2.66 -12.78 -19.04
C GLU A 73 -3.26 -12.80 -17.62
N ILE A 74 -2.74 -11.97 -16.70
CA ILE A 74 -3.28 -11.85 -15.35
C ILE A 74 -4.76 -11.47 -15.45
N ALA A 75 -5.60 -12.19 -14.72
CA ALA A 75 -7.03 -11.95 -14.66
C ALA A 75 -7.54 -12.17 -13.24
N PRO A 76 -8.57 -11.43 -12.81
CA PRO A 76 -9.26 -11.71 -11.56
C PRO A 76 -9.75 -13.16 -11.50
N GLY A 77 -9.72 -13.76 -10.31
CA GLY A 77 -10.35 -15.06 -10.11
C GLY A 77 -11.87 -14.97 -10.39
N PRO A 78 -12.51 -16.05 -10.87
CA PRO A 78 -13.94 -16.04 -11.24
C PRO A 78 -14.90 -15.77 -10.07
N LYS A 79 -14.40 -15.78 -8.82
CA LYS A 79 -15.16 -15.47 -7.60
C LYS A 79 -14.71 -14.16 -6.95
N ASP A 80 -13.82 -13.40 -7.59
CA ASP A 80 -13.32 -12.15 -7.05
C ASP A 80 -14.34 -11.03 -7.25
N ARG A 81 -15.03 -10.66 -6.17
CA ARG A 81 -16.09 -9.63 -6.20
C ARG A 81 -15.54 -8.23 -6.48
N ARG A 82 -14.23 -7.99 -6.31
CA ARG A 82 -13.58 -6.69 -6.51
C ARG A 82 -13.67 -6.21 -7.96
N PHE A 83 -13.73 -7.14 -8.92
CA PHE A 83 -13.64 -6.86 -10.36
C PHE A 83 -14.91 -7.26 -11.12
N THR A 84 -16.07 -7.20 -10.48
CA THR A 84 -17.34 -7.67 -11.07
C THR A 84 -17.99 -6.69 -12.05
N ASP A 85 -17.57 -5.43 -12.05
CA ASP A 85 -18.05 -4.42 -13.00
C ASP A 85 -17.49 -4.68 -14.41
N ASP A 86 -18.34 -4.55 -15.43
CA ASP A 86 -17.97 -4.74 -16.84
C ASP A 86 -16.86 -3.77 -17.28
N ALA A 87 -16.75 -2.59 -16.66
CA ALA A 87 -15.70 -1.63 -16.93
C ALA A 87 -14.29 -2.22 -16.75
N TRP A 88 -14.11 -3.17 -15.82
CA TRP A 88 -12.82 -3.85 -15.60
C TRP A 88 -12.41 -4.77 -16.75
N HIS A 89 -13.36 -5.19 -17.60
CA HIS A 89 -13.13 -6.12 -18.71
C HIS A 89 -13.19 -5.42 -20.07
N GLU A 90 -14.10 -4.47 -20.24
CA GLU A 90 -14.34 -3.79 -21.51
C GLU A 90 -13.36 -2.63 -21.76
N ASN A 91 -12.93 -1.94 -20.70
CA ASN A 91 -12.04 -0.79 -20.82
C ASN A 91 -10.57 -1.21 -20.64
N PRO A 92 -9.71 -1.04 -21.65
CA PRO A 92 -8.29 -1.40 -21.56
C PRO A 92 -7.54 -0.71 -20.41
N PHE A 93 -7.94 0.49 -20.02
CA PHE A 93 -7.33 1.21 -18.90
C PHE A 93 -7.66 0.55 -17.56
N PHE A 94 -8.96 0.31 -17.30
CA PHE A 94 -9.40 -0.36 -16.07
C PHE A 94 -8.87 -1.80 -16.01
N LYS A 95 -8.87 -2.52 -17.14
CA LYS A 95 -8.27 -3.85 -17.23
C LYS A 95 -6.80 -3.84 -16.79
N ARG A 96 -5.98 -2.92 -17.31
CA ARG A 96 -4.57 -2.80 -16.92
C ARG A 96 -4.40 -2.42 -15.44
N LEU A 97 -5.29 -1.57 -14.92
CA LEU A 97 -5.27 -1.19 -13.50
C LEU A 97 -5.57 -2.39 -12.59
N ALA A 98 -6.58 -3.20 -12.94
CA ALA A 98 -6.87 -4.46 -12.24
C ALA A 98 -5.69 -5.43 -12.31
N GLN A 99 -5.12 -5.63 -13.50
CA GLN A 99 -3.96 -6.51 -13.68
C GLN A 99 -2.75 -6.04 -12.87
N SER A 100 -2.49 -4.72 -12.82
CA SER A 100 -1.41 -4.14 -12.02
C SER A 100 -1.63 -4.34 -10.53
N TYR A 101 -2.86 -4.22 -10.05
CA TYR A 101 -3.18 -4.48 -8.66
C TYR A 101 -2.99 -5.96 -8.31
N LEU A 102 -3.49 -6.87 -9.15
CA LEU A 102 -3.35 -8.32 -8.96
C LEU A 102 -1.88 -8.77 -9.02
N ALA A 103 -1.06 -8.17 -9.89
CA ALA A 103 0.36 -8.46 -9.99
C ALA A 103 1.15 -8.06 -8.72
N LEU A 104 0.66 -7.05 -8.00
CA LEU A 104 1.19 -6.65 -6.69
C LEU A 104 0.71 -7.61 -5.59
N ASP A 105 -0.57 -8.00 -5.62
CA ASP A 105 -1.19 -8.92 -4.65
C ASP A 105 -0.55 -10.32 -4.69
N GLU A 106 -0.23 -10.84 -5.88
CA GLU A 106 0.42 -12.16 -6.05
C GLU A 106 1.85 -12.23 -5.47
N GLN A 107 2.47 -11.09 -5.15
CA GLN A 107 3.86 -11.02 -4.71
C GLN A 107 4.06 -10.81 -3.21
N VAL A 108 2.97 -10.62 -2.46
CA VAL A 108 2.97 -10.52 -1.00
C VAL A 108 2.75 -11.90 -0.38
#